data_AF-A0A5P9PZ25-F1
#
_entry.id   AF-A0A5P9PZ25-F1
#
_cell.length_a   1.000
_cell.length_b   1.000
_cell.length_c   1.000
_cell.angle_alpha   90.00
_cell.angle_beta   90.00
_cell.angle_gamma   90.00
#
_symmetry.space_group_name_H-M   'P 1'
#
loop_
_entity.id
_entity.type
_entity.pdbx_description
1 polymer ?
#
loop_
_entity_poly.entity_id
_entity_poly.type
_entity_poly.pdbx_seq_one_letter_code
_entity_poly.pdbx_strand_id
1 'polypeptide(L)'
;MDSTITLDEANRRLDAYIEQALAQLPAGAGLRERLRIEEEPCDDVEGDRGKQQASRNYQVTGIDPVRIPSCFDTLRAWWLNNGFRVLDNNPADEFLWVENDADGFRMTLKAADGGRLMLISSSPCVWREGTP
;
A
#
# COMPACT_ATOMS: atom_id res chain seq x y z
N MET A 1 11.81 -12.79 -2.72
CA MET A 1 12.40 -12.59 -4.06
C MET A 1 13.14 -11.28 -4.02
N ASP A 2 14.41 -11.23 -4.43
CA ASP A 2 15.10 -9.95 -4.59
C ASP A 2 14.48 -9.23 -5.79
N SER A 3 13.76 -8.13 -5.53
CA SER A 3 13.14 -7.32 -6.58
C SER A 3 14.23 -6.66 -7.43
N THR A 4 14.27 -7.00 -8.72
CA THR A 4 15.27 -6.52 -9.69
C THR A 4 14.96 -5.12 -10.24
N ILE A 5 13.87 -4.50 -9.78
CA ILE A 5 13.44 -3.18 -10.25
C ILE A 5 14.25 -2.06 -9.60
N THR A 6 14.39 -0.95 -10.31
CA THR A 6 14.96 0.29 -9.78
C THR A 6 14.01 0.96 -8.78
N LEU A 7 14.52 1.92 -8.00
CA LEU A 7 13.67 2.73 -7.12
C LEU A 7 12.67 3.59 -7.90
N ASP A 8 13.04 4.10 -9.08
CA ASP A 8 12.11 4.86 -9.94
C ASP A 8 10.94 3.98 -10.41
N GLU A 9 11.26 2.76 -10.87
CA GLU A 9 10.25 1.77 -11.23
C GLU A 9 9.40 1.36 -10.03
N ALA A 10 10.00 1.24 -8.84
CA ALA A 10 9.28 0.96 -7.61
C ALA A 10 8.26 2.07 -7.28
N ASN A 11 8.65 3.34 -7.41
CA ASN A 11 7.75 4.49 -7.22
C ASN A 11 6.58 4.48 -8.21
N ARG A 12 6.85 4.24 -9.50
CA ARG A 12 5.78 4.16 -10.52
C ARG A 12 4.79 3.04 -10.24
N ARG A 13 5.29 1.85 -9.89
CA ARG A 13 4.43 0.71 -9.57
C ARG A 13 3.63 0.92 -8.29
N LEU A 14 4.24 1.56 -7.29
CA LEU A 14 3.54 1.92 -6.06
C LEU A 14 2.36 2.84 -6.34
N ASP A 15 2.57 3.90 -7.13
CA ASP A 15 1.52 4.83 -7.53
C ASP A 15 0.43 4.09 -8.36
N ALA A 16 0.80 3.19 -9.27
CA ALA A 16 -0.15 2.39 -10.03
C ALA A 16 -1.01 1.45 -9.15
N TYR A 17 -0.42 0.78 -8.15
CA TYR A 17 -1.18 -0.06 -7.22
C TYR A 17 -2.18 0.77 -6.40
N ILE A 18 -1.78 1.97 -5.98
CA ILE A 18 -2.64 2.89 -5.23
C ILE A 18 -3.83 3.35 -6.08
N GLU A 19 -3.60 3.71 -7.35
CA GLU A 19 -4.66 4.08 -8.28
C GLU A 19 -5.63 2.92 -8.54
N GLN A 20 -5.10 1.71 -8.73
CA GLN A 20 -5.91 0.51 -8.96
C GLN A 20 -6.78 0.17 -7.74
N ALA A 21 -6.23 0.26 -6.53
CA ALA A 21 -6.97 0.06 -5.30
C ALA A 21 -8.06 1.14 -5.12
N LEU A 22 -7.74 2.42 -5.35
CA LEU A 22 -8.71 3.51 -5.30
C LEU A 22 -9.89 3.26 -6.26
N ALA A 23 -9.61 2.75 -7.46
CA ALA A 23 -10.63 2.46 -8.47
C ALA A 23 -11.65 1.38 -8.05
N GLN A 24 -11.33 0.56 -7.03
CA GLN A 24 -12.27 -0.42 -6.48
C GLN A 24 -13.22 0.18 -5.46
N LEU A 25 -12.87 1.34 -4.89
CA LEU A 25 -13.69 1.99 -3.87
C LEU A 25 -14.94 2.65 -4.48
N PRO A 26 -15.96 2.95 -3.66
CA PRO A 26 -17.18 3.60 -4.13
C PRO A 26 -16.91 4.83 -5.00
N ALA A 27 -17.75 5.04 -6.01
CA ALA A 27 -17.67 6.21 -6.87
C ALA A 27 -17.66 7.52 -6.05
N GLY A 28 -16.73 8.41 -6.35
CA GLY A 28 -16.48 9.62 -5.57
C GLY A 28 -15.38 9.49 -4.51
N ALA A 29 -14.83 8.28 -4.29
CA ALA A 29 -13.61 8.10 -3.52
C ALA A 29 -12.45 8.88 -4.15
N GLY A 30 -11.68 9.57 -3.31
CA GLY A 30 -10.48 10.30 -3.74
C GLY A 30 -9.37 10.19 -2.70
N LEU A 31 -8.16 10.59 -3.08
CA LEU A 31 -7.00 10.57 -2.20
C LEU A 31 -6.58 12.00 -1.81
N ARG A 32 -6.32 12.19 -0.52
CA ARG A 32 -5.63 13.37 0.01
C ARG A 32 -4.26 12.94 0.51
N GLU A 33 -3.21 13.46 -0.11
CA GLU A 33 -1.83 13.15 0.28
C GLU A 33 -1.56 13.60 1.73
N ARG A 34 -0.92 12.72 2.48
CA ARG A 34 -0.44 12.97 3.84
C ARG A 34 1.06 12.88 3.91
N LEU A 35 1.63 11.92 3.21
CA LEU A 35 3.06 11.70 3.10
C LEU A 35 3.38 11.01 1.78
N ARG A 36 4.43 11.48 1.11
CA ARG A 36 5.04 10.86 -0.05
C ARG A 36 6.54 10.86 0.16
N ILE A 37 7.10 9.67 0.27
CA ILE A 37 8.55 9.44 0.38
C ILE A 37 8.95 8.67 -0.87
N GLU A 38 9.64 9.34 -1.77
CA GLU A 38 10.16 8.72 -3.00
C GLU A 38 11.36 7.80 -2.70
N GLU A 39 12.04 8.04 -1.57
CA GLU A 39 13.23 7.30 -1.17
C GLU A 39 13.42 7.34 0.35
N GLU A 40 13.50 6.17 0.97
CA GLU A 40 13.99 5.99 2.34
C GLU A 40 14.87 4.74 2.48
N PRO A 41 15.92 4.77 3.31
CA PRO A 41 16.81 3.63 3.50
C PRO A 41 16.12 2.46 4.22
N CYS A 42 16.41 1.24 3.79
CA CYS A 42 16.01 -0.01 4.46
C CYS A 42 17.08 -0.56 5.43
N ASP A 43 17.96 0.30 5.93
CA ASP A 43 19.17 -0.11 6.66
C ASP A 43 18.91 -0.76 8.03
N ASP A 44 17.67 -0.69 8.52
CA ASP A 44 17.22 -1.29 9.78
C ASP A 44 16.84 -2.77 9.65
N VAL A 45 16.75 -3.30 8.43
CA VAL A 45 16.45 -4.71 8.16
C VAL A 45 17.72 -5.47 7.77
N GLU A 46 18.01 -6.56 8.48
CA GLU A 46 19.16 -7.43 8.18
C GLU A 46 19.02 -8.01 6.76
N GLY A 47 20.01 -7.72 5.90
CA GLY A 47 20.01 -8.13 4.49
C GLY A 47 19.61 -7.03 3.49
N ASP A 48 19.08 -5.90 3.95
CA ASP A 48 18.61 -4.80 3.09
C ASP A 48 19.46 -3.52 3.18
N ARG A 49 20.60 -3.57 3.88
CA ARG A 49 21.54 -2.44 3.96
C ARG A 49 21.93 -1.96 2.56
N GLY A 50 21.78 -0.65 2.33
CA GLY A 50 22.05 0.02 1.05
C GLY A 50 20.88 0.00 0.06
N LYS A 51 19.83 -0.79 0.32
CA LYS A 51 18.57 -0.72 -0.43
C LYS A 51 17.73 0.47 0.05
N GLN A 52 16.86 0.91 -0.83
CA GLN A 52 15.91 1.98 -0.62
C GLN A 52 14.49 1.46 -0.88
N GLN A 53 13.50 2.10 -0.27
CA GLN A 53 12.10 1.86 -0.61
C GLN A 53 11.38 3.19 -0.82
N ALA A 54 10.19 3.10 -1.41
CA ALA A 54 9.25 4.17 -1.53
C ALA A 54 8.05 3.93 -0.61
N SER A 55 7.52 4.99 -0.02
CA SER A 55 6.36 4.94 0.86
C SER A 55 5.34 6.04 0.52
N ARG A 56 4.07 5.72 0.70
CA ARG A 56 2.93 6.62 0.49
C ARG A 56 1.96 6.48 1.65
N ASN A 57 1.38 7.61 2.07
CA ASN A 57 0.29 7.66 3.01
C ASN A 57 -0.75 8.64 2.49
N TYR A 58 -1.95 8.13 2.23
CA TYR A 58 -3.08 8.91 1.79
C TYR A 58 -4.24 8.76 2.78
N GLN A 59 -4.95 9.86 3.01
CA GLN A 59 -6.31 9.78 3.52
C GLN A 59 -7.25 9.53 2.34
N VAL A 60 -8.06 8.48 2.42
CA VAL A 60 -9.19 8.27 1.51
C VAL A 60 -10.32 9.23 1.89
N THR A 61 -10.85 9.92 0.90
CA THR A 61 -11.90 10.94 1.02
C THR A 61 -13.10 10.58 0.15
N GLY A 62 -14.24 11.24 0.37
CA GLY A 62 -15.45 10.98 -0.41
C GLY A 62 -16.19 9.69 -0.03
N ILE A 63 -15.81 9.06 1.08
CA ILE A 63 -16.47 7.88 1.64
C ILE A 63 -17.32 8.29 2.84
N ASP A 64 -18.58 7.88 2.85
CA ASP A 64 -19.44 7.96 4.04
C ASP A 64 -18.87 7.02 5.12
N PRO A 65 -18.65 7.48 6.37
CA PRO A 65 -18.15 6.64 7.45
C PRO A 65 -18.92 5.31 7.64
N VAL A 66 -20.22 5.28 7.38
CA VAL A 66 -21.05 4.06 7.48
C VAL A 66 -20.63 3.00 6.43
N ARG A 67 -19.99 3.42 5.34
CA ARG A 67 -19.47 2.55 4.28
C ARG A 67 -18.02 2.13 4.47
N ILE A 68 -17.35 2.57 5.53
CA ILE A 68 -15.95 2.18 5.76
C ILE A 68 -15.79 0.65 5.87
N PRO A 69 -16.61 -0.09 6.65
CA PRO A 69 -16.48 -1.54 6.75
C PRO A 69 -16.56 -2.25 5.38
N SER A 70 -17.48 -1.86 4.50
CA SER A 70 -17.60 -2.48 3.17
C SER A 70 -16.42 -2.16 2.23
N CYS A 71 -15.64 -1.11 2.50
CA CYS A 71 -14.41 -0.83 1.77
C CYS A 71 -13.34 -1.89 2.07
N PHE A 72 -13.29 -2.42 3.30
CA PHE A 72 -12.37 -3.49 3.69
C PHE A 72 -12.67 -4.78 2.93
N ASP A 73 -13.92 -5.20 2.88
CA ASP A 73 -14.34 -6.37 2.10
C ASP A 73 -14.00 -6.23 0.61
N THR A 74 -14.29 -5.05 0.05
CA THR A 74 -14.06 -4.76 -1.37
C THR A 74 -12.57 -4.84 -1.71
N LEU A 75 -11.71 -4.15 -0.95
CA LEU A 75 -10.27 -4.17 -1.21
C LEU A 75 -9.65 -5.52 -0.87
N ARG A 76 -10.12 -6.22 0.18
CA ARG A 76 -9.68 -7.57 0.48
C ARG A 76 -9.93 -8.52 -0.69
N ALA A 77 -11.14 -8.51 -1.25
CA ALA A 77 -11.48 -9.35 -2.38
C ALA A 77 -10.62 -9.01 -3.61
N TRP A 78 -10.44 -7.72 -3.91
CA TRP A 78 -9.60 -7.30 -5.03
C TRP A 78 -8.14 -7.71 -4.84
N TRP A 79 -7.54 -7.43 -3.68
CA TRP A 79 -6.16 -7.80 -3.37
C TRP A 79 -5.93 -9.30 -3.50
N LEU A 80 -6.79 -10.13 -2.92
CA LEU A 80 -6.70 -11.59 -3.03
C LEU A 80 -6.77 -12.08 -4.49
N ASN A 81 -7.59 -11.43 -5.32
CA ASN A 81 -7.70 -11.76 -6.74
C ASN A 81 -6.53 -11.24 -7.60
N ASN A 82 -5.69 -10.35 -7.07
CA ASN A 82 -4.58 -9.71 -7.78
C ASN A 82 -3.21 -10.09 -7.19
N GLY A 83 -3.13 -11.29 -6.60
CA GLY A 83 -1.86 -11.87 -6.16
C GLY A 83 -1.35 -11.34 -4.82
N PHE A 84 -2.19 -10.67 -4.04
CA PHE A 84 -1.85 -10.30 -2.67
C PHE A 84 -2.31 -11.37 -1.69
N ARG A 85 -1.52 -11.57 -0.63
CA ARG A 85 -1.91 -12.31 0.56
C ARG A 85 -2.13 -11.35 1.74
N VAL A 86 -3.01 -11.75 2.65
CA VAL A 86 -3.24 -11.02 3.91
C VAL A 86 -2.09 -11.31 4.87
N LEU A 87 -1.43 -10.27 5.35
CA LEU A 87 -0.44 -10.33 6.43
C LEU A 87 -1.10 -10.23 7.80
N ASP A 88 -2.06 -9.31 7.93
CA ASP A 88 -2.84 -9.09 9.15
C ASP A 88 -4.17 -8.41 8.80
N ASN A 89 -5.22 -8.70 9.56
CA ASN A 89 -6.55 -8.11 9.40
C ASN A 89 -7.28 -7.91 10.74
N ASN A 90 -6.53 -7.67 11.82
CA ASN A 90 -7.09 -7.51 13.16
C ASN A 90 -6.95 -6.06 13.68
N PRO A 91 -8.04 -5.38 14.10
CA PRO A 91 -9.43 -5.84 14.04
C PRO A 91 -9.95 -5.89 12.60
N ALA A 92 -10.86 -6.84 12.34
CA ALA A 92 -11.56 -6.88 11.08
C ALA A 92 -12.31 -5.57 10.84
N ASP A 93 -12.41 -5.16 9.58
CA ASP A 93 -13.08 -3.92 9.14
C ASP A 93 -12.48 -2.60 9.68
N GLU A 94 -11.36 -2.68 10.38
CA GLU A 94 -10.59 -1.54 10.87
C GLU A 94 -9.13 -1.57 10.42
N PHE A 95 -8.60 -2.77 10.20
CA PHE A 95 -7.23 -2.96 9.76
C PHE A 95 -7.15 -4.08 8.73
N LEU A 96 -6.41 -3.84 7.66
CA LEU A 96 -6.11 -4.83 6.65
C LEU A 96 -4.76 -4.52 6.03
N TRP A 97 -3.80 -5.40 6.24
CA TRP A 97 -2.45 -5.32 5.72
C TRP A 97 -2.19 -6.49 4.79
N VAL A 98 -1.73 -6.19 3.58
CA VAL A 98 -1.49 -7.15 2.52
C VAL A 98 -0.10 -6.97 1.91
N GLU A 99 0.41 -8.04 1.30
CA GLU A 99 1.63 -8.05 0.50
C GLU A 99 1.37 -8.78 -0.82
N ASN A 100 1.85 -8.25 -1.93
CA ASN A 100 1.82 -8.92 -3.22
C ASN A 100 2.89 -10.01 -3.28
N ASP A 101 2.50 -11.25 -3.58
CA ASP A 101 3.41 -12.40 -3.58
C ASP A 101 4.42 -12.38 -4.73
N ALA A 102 4.13 -11.64 -5.82
CA ALA A 102 4.99 -11.59 -6.99
C ALA A 102 6.12 -10.55 -6.85
N ASP A 103 5.84 -9.40 -6.24
CA ASP A 103 6.76 -8.26 -6.23
C ASP A 103 6.99 -7.64 -4.85
N GLY A 104 6.35 -8.11 -3.79
CA GLY A 104 6.61 -7.70 -2.41
C GLY A 104 6.08 -6.32 -2.04
N PHE A 105 5.25 -5.70 -2.88
CA PHE A 105 4.60 -4.43 -2.55
C PHE A 105 3.59 -4.64 -1.43
N ARG A 106 3.58 -3.72 -0.46
CA ARG A 106 2.71 -3.80 0.72
C ARG A 106 1.70 -2.68 0.71
N MET A 107 0.49 -2.99 1.14
CA MET A 107 -0.58 -2.00 1.29
C MET A 107 -1.34 -2.25 2.59
N THR A 108 -1.71 -1.18 3.26
CA THR A 108 -2.52 -1.21 4.47
C THR A 108 -3.72 -0.30 4.29
N LEU A 109 -4.92 -0.86 4.44
CA LEU A 109 -6.12 -0.09 4.71
C LEU A 109 -6.32 0.00 6.22
N LYS A 110 -6.52 1.20 6.73
CA LYS A 110 -6.68 1.44 8.17
C LYS A 110 -7.78 2.46 8.45
N ALA A 111 -8.76 2.07 9.24
CA ALA A 111 -9.71 2.99 9.84
C ALA A 111 -9.00 3.81 10.92
N ALA A 112 -9.34 5.09 10.99
CA ALA A 112 -8.82 6.01 11.98
C ALA A 112 -9.95 6.81 12.61
N ASP A 113 -9.68 7.35 13.80
CA ASP A 113 -10.64 8.13 14.57
C ASP A 113 -11.27 9.25 13.74
N GLY A 114 -12.57 9.49 13.98
CA GLY A 114 -13.36 10.49 13.28
C GLY A 114 -13.88 10.03 11.92
N GLY A 115 -14.02 8.72 11.70
CA GLY A 115 -14.56 8.16 10.45
C GLY A 115 -13.64 8.38 9.25
N ARG A 116 -12.33 8.32 9.48
CA ARG A 116 -11.33 8.47 8.42
C ARG A 116 -10.82 7.11 7.99
N LEU A 117 -10.43 7.02 6.73
CA LEU A 117 -9.85 5.84 6.14
C LEU A 117 -8.50 6.21 5.56
N MET A 118 -7.49 5.41 5.85
CA MET A 118 -6.11 5.63 5.45
C MET A 118 -5.66 4.50 4.53
N LEU A 119 -5.00 4.87 3.44
CA LEU A 119 -4.31 3.94 2.55
C LEU A 119 -2.81 4.21 2.67
N ILE A 120 -2.09 3.27 3.26
CA ILE A 120 -0.65 3.31 3.45
C ILE A 120 -0.07 2.27 2.51
N SER A 121 1.00 2.59 1.81
CA SER A 121 1.58 1.65 0.84
C SER A 121 3.09 1.84 0.76
N SER A 122 3.82 0.75 0.57
CA SER A 122 5.27 0.77 0.39
C SER A 122 5.70 -0.21 -0.69
N SER A 123 6.78 0.13 -1.38
CA SER A 123 7.49 -0.81 -2.24
C SER A 123 8.24 -1.85 -1.39
N PRO A 124 8.70 -2.97 -1.98
CA PRO A 124 9.81 -3.72 -1.40
C PRO A 124 11.07 -2.85 -1.31
N CYS A 125 12.03 -3.27 -0.50
CA CYS A 125 13.39 -2.73 -0.53
C CYS A 125 14.09 -3.13 -1.82
N VAL A 126 14.59 -2.14 -2.56
CA VAL A 126 15.25 -2.30 -3.85
C VAL A 126 16.55 -1.52 -3.89
N TRP A 127 17.46 -1.94 -4.74
CA TRP A 127 18.64 -1.14 -5.04
C TRP A 127 18.25 0.05 -5.90
N ARG A 128 18.86 1.22 -5.63
CA ARG A 128 18.45 2.49 -6.24
C ARG A 128 18.38 2.41 -7.78
N GLU A 129 19.40 1.83 -8.39
CA GLU A 129 19.52 1.66 -9.85
C GLU A 129 19.07 0.28 -10.35
N GLY A 130 18.31 -0.47 -9.54
CA GLY A 130 18.03 -1.90 -9.77
C GLY A 130 19.12 -2.77 -9.16
N THR A 131 18.98 -4.10 -9.24
CA THR A 131 19.86 -5.18 -8.67
C THR A 131 21.22 -4.71 -8.14
N PRO A 132 21.71 -5.21 -7.00
CA PRO A 132 23.09 -4.87 -6.63
C PRO A 132 24.06 -5.24 -7.75
#